data_AF-A0A4Y2BMD7-F1
#
_entry.id   AF-A0A4Y2BMD7-F1
#
_cell.length_a   1.000
_cell.length_b   1.000
_cell.length_c   1.000
_cell.angle_alpha   90.00
_cell.angle_beta   90.00
_cell.angle_gamma   90.00
#
_symmetry.space_group_name_H-M   'P 1'
#
loop_
_entity.id
_entity.type
_entity.pdbx_description
1 polymer ?
#
loop_
_entity_poly.entity_id
_entity_poly.type
_entity_poly.pdbx_seq_one_letter_code
_entity_poly.pdbx_strand_id
1 'polypeptide(L)'
;MKYLEDQKLLLSQNKKIKSITSDEIQELKNKKRCLEKYINAAIKSGDEFAEKAEENNVTSICESNSLRRSAKAKEEKLLEITNAIKDLEKKIG
;
A
#
# COMPACT_ATOMS: atom_id res chain seq x y z
N MET A 1 0.24 -6.25 -47.06
CA MET A 1 -0.16 -4.83 -46.91
C MET A 1 0.43 -4.33 -45.61
N LYS A 2 1.41 -3.42 -45.67
CA LYS A 2 2.18 -2.94 -44.51
C LYS A 2 1.30 -2.36 -43.37
N TYR A 3 0.21 -1.68 -43.73
CA TYR A 3 -0.75 -1.11 -42.78
C TYR A 3 -1.38 -2.13 -41.81
N LEU A 4 -1.68 -3.34 -42.28
CA LEU A 4 -2.31 -4.38 -41.46
C LEU A 4 -1.32 -4.99 -40.44
N GLU A 5 -0.05 -5.08 -40.83
CA GLU A 5 1.04 -5.53 -39.95
C GLU A 5 1.36 -4.48 -38.89
N ASP A 6 1.40 -3.20 -39.28
CA ASP A 6 1.60 -2.08 -38.34
C ASP A 6 0.45 -2.00 -37.30
N GLN A 7 -0.79 -2.24 -37.73
CA GLN A 7 -1.95 -2.27 -36.82
C GLN A 7 -1.86 -3.44 -35.81
N LYS A 8 -1.44 -4.63 -36.25
CA LYS A 8 -1.25 -5.79 -35.36
C LYS A 8 -0.12 -5.55 -34.35
N LEU A 9 0.97 -4.91 -34.78
CA LEU A 9 2.08 -4.56 -33.90
C LEU A 9 1.65 -3.59 -32.79
N LEU A 10 0.91 -2.54 -33.13
CA LEU A 10 0.38 -1.58 -32.15
C LEU A 10 -0.58 -2.23 -31.14
N LEU A 11 -1.48 -3.12 -31.59
CA LEU A 11 -2.38 -3.86 -30.70
C LEU A 11 -1.61 -4.78 -29.74
N SER A 12 -0.58 -5.46 -30.24
CA SER A 12 0.30 -6.32 -29.43
C SER A 12 1.05 -5.52 -28.37
N GLN A 13 1.64 -4.37 -28.75
CA GLN A 13 2.33 -3.48 -27.83
C GLN A 13 1.37 -2.93 -26.76
N ASN A 14 0.19 -2.46 -27.16
CA ASN A 14 -0.82 -1.96 -26.21
C ASN A 14 -1.29 -3.05 -25.24
N LYS A 15 -1.47 -4.29 -25.71
CA LYS A 15 -1.82 -5.42 -24.83
C LYS A 15 -0.72 -5.70 -23.81
N LYS A 16 0.55 -5.65 -24.24
CA LYS A 16 1.71 -5.85 -23.37
C LYS A 16 1.88 -4.73 -22.34
N ILE A 17 1.62 -3.48 -22.72
CA ILE A 17 1.64 -2.34 -21.79
C ILE A 17 0.55 -2.53 -20.74
N LYS A 18 -0.68 -2.83 -21.16
CA LYS A 18 -1.80 -3.07 -20.22
C LYS A 18 -1.53 -4.22 -19.25
N SER A 19 -0.89 -5.30 -19.70
CA SER A 19 -0.54 -6.42 -18.81
C SER A 19 0.52 -6.02 -17.77
N ILE A 20 1.58 -5.31 -18.18
CA ILE A 20 2.61 -4.83 -17.26
C ILE A 20 2.01 -3.88 -16.22
N THR A 21 1.15 -2.95 -16.63
CA THR A 21 0.47 -2.04 -15.69
C THR A 21 -0.48 -2.79 -14.74
N SER A 22 -1.12 -3.86 -15.21
CA SER A 22 -1.97 -4.73 -14.37
C SER A 22 -1.16 -5.46 -13.31
N ASP A 23 0.00 -6.00 -13.68
CA ASP A 23 0.90 -6.68 -12.74
C ASP A 23 1.42 -5.70 -11.66
N GLU A 24 1.76 -4.47 -12.05
CA GLU A 24 2.19 -3.41 -11.14
C GLU A 24 1.09 -2.99 -10.15
N ILE A 25 -0.17 -2.87 -10.62
CA ILE A 25 -1.32 -2.62 -9.73
C ILE A 25 -1.48 -3.77 -8.72
N GLN A 26 -1.30 -5.02 -9.16
CA GLN A 26 -1.43 -6.17 -8.28
C GLN A 26 -0.33 -6.21 -7.21
N GLU A 27 0.91 -5.87 -7.56
CA GLU A 27 1.98 -5.71 -6.58
C GLU A 27 1.68 -4.60 -5.56
N LEU A 28 1.18 -3.45 -6.01
CA LEU A 28 0.81 -2.35 -5.11
C LEU A 28 -0.34 -2.75 -4.18
N LYS A 29 -1.34 -3.49 -4.67
CA LYS A 29 -2.42 -4.06 -3.84
C LYS A 29 -1.88 -5.03 -2.78
N ASN A 30 -0.90 -5.85 -3.13
CA ASN A 30 -0.24 -6.74 -2.18
C ASN A 30 0.53 -5.96 -1.10
N LYS A 31 1.32 -4.95 -1.50
CA LYS A 31 2.04 -4.06 -0.56
C LYS A 31 1.07 -3.35 0.39
N LYS A 32 -0.05 -2.83 -0.14
CA LYS A 32 -1.12 -2.23 0.66
C LYS A 32 -1.63 -3.19 1.73
N ARG A 33 -2.02 -4.42 1.34
CA ARG A 33 -2.53 -5.43 2.27
C ARG A 33 -1.52 -5.80 3.37
N CYS A 34 -0.24 -5.88 3.04
CA CYS A 34 0.82 -6.13 4.01
C CYS A 34 0.97 -4.97 5.01
N LEU A 35 0.90 -3.72 4.53
CA LEU A 35 0.95 -2.54 5.39
C LEU A 35 -0.26 -2.43 6.32
N GLU A 36 -1.48 -2.72 5.85
CA GLU A 36 -2.69 -2.72 6.69
C GLU A 36 -2.57 -3.72 7.85
N LYS A 37 -2.05 -4.93 7.59
CA LYS A 37 -1.80 -5.92 8.63
C LYS A 37 -0.80 -5.42 9.66
N TYR A 38 0.28 -4.79 9.22
CA TYR A 38 1.29 -4.24 10.11
C TYR A 38 0.74 -3.11 10.97
N ILE A 39 -0.02 -2.17 10.39
CA ILE A 39 -0.64 -1.05 11.10
C ILE A 39 -1.56 -1.59 12.20
N ASN A 40 -2.44 -2.52 11.86
CA ASN A 40 -3.34 -3.14 12.83
C ASN A 40 -2.58 -3.85 13.96
N ALA A 41 -1.47 -4.54 13.66
CA ALA A 41 -0.64 -5.16 14.68
C ALA A 41 0.02 -4.12 15.59
N ALA A 42 0.58 -3.04 15.01
CA ALA A 42 1.23 -1.97 15.77
C ALA A 42 0.25 -1.22 16.69
N ILE A 43 -0.98 -0.98 16.24
CA ILE A 43 -2.05 -0.37 17.05
C ILE A 43 -2.39 -1.30 18.22
N LYS A 44 -2.66 -2.58 17.95
CA LYS A 44 -2.96 -3.56 19.00
C LYS A 44 -1.85 -3.65 20.04
N SER A 45 -0.60 -3.75 19.61
CA SER A 45 0.54 -3.74 20.54
C SER A 45 0.61 -2.44 21.33
N GLY A 46 0.38 -1.29 20.70
CA GLY A 46 0.32 0.00 21.39
C GLY A 46 -0.77 0.06 22.45
N ASP A 47 -1.94 -0.53 22.18
CA ASP A 47 -3.06 -0.60 23.12
C ASP A 47 -2.76 -1.58 24.27
N GLU A 48 -2.14 -2.73 23.99
CA GLU A 48 -1.68 -3.68 25.03
C GLU A 48 -0.63 -3.05 25.96
N PHE A 49 0.30 -2.25 25.42
CA PHE A 49 1.27 -1.50 26.23
C PHE A 49 0.61 -0.41 27.06
N ALA A 50 -0.43 0.25 26.54
CA ALA A 50 -1.20 1.24 27.29
C ALA A 50 -2.01 0.60 28.42
N GLU A 51 -2.60 -0.58 28.18
CA GLU A 51 -3.36 -1.34 29.19
C GLU A 51 -2.46 -1.87 30.32
N LYS A 52 -1.25 -2.33 29.98
CA LYS A 52 -0.24 -2.78 30.96
C LYS A 52 0.49 -1.64 31.67
N ALA A 53 0.29 -0.40 31.26
CA ALA A 53 0.83 0.74 31.98
C ALA A 53 -0.01 0.95 33.26
N GLU A 54 0.28 0.16 34.31
CA GLU A 54 -0.18 0.47 35.66
C GLU A 54 0.20 1.92 35.99
N GLU A 55 -0.73 2.68 36.59
CA GLU A 55 -0.68 4.12 36.87
C GLU A 55 0.78 4.64 37.02
N ASN A 56 1.34 5.22 35.95
CA ASN A 56 2.70 5.83 35.87
C ASN A 56 3.86 4.99 35.33
N ASN A 57 3.66 3.86 34.65
CA ASN A 57 4.76 3.25 33.88
C ASN A 57 5.07 4.05 32.59
N VAL A 58 5.86 5.12 32.74
CA VAL A 58 6.27 6.05 31.66
C VAL A 58 6.93 5.31 30.49
N THR A 59 7.63 4.20 30.75
CA THR A 59 8.27 3.38 29.70
C THR A 59 7.24 2.77 28.76
N SER A 60 6.19 2.15 29.29
CA SER A 60 5.11 1.54 28.49
C SER A 60 4.31 2.60 27.72
N ILE A 61 4.11 3.79 28.32
CA ILE A 61 3.48 4.94 27.63
C ILE A 61 4.36 5.43 26.46
N CYS A 62 5.67 5.51 26.65
CA CYS A 62 6.62 5.87 25.60
C CYS A 62 6.63 4.86 24.44
N GLU A 63 6.61 3.56 24.75
CA GLU A 63 6.55 2.48 23.75
C GLU A 63 5.24 2.52 22.96
N SER A 64 4.10 2.66 23.65
CA SER A 64 2.78 2.82 23.02
C SER A 64 2.74 4.03 22.07
N ASN A 65 3.23 5.18 22.51
CA ASN A 65 3.26 6.39 21.69
C ASN A 65 4.18 6.25 20.47
N SER A 66 5.33 5.58 20.62
CA SER A 66 6.24 5.29 19.51
C SER A 66 5.58 4.41 18.45
N LEU A 67 4.88 3.35 18.88
CA LEU A 67 4.14 2.45 18.00
C LEU A 67 3.00 3.17 17.27
N ARG A 68 2.25 4.03 17.96
CA ARG A 68 1.18 4.85 17.36
C ARG A 68 1.73 5.83 16.31
N ARG A 69 2.87 6.49 16.58
CA ARG A 69 3.54 7.35 15.57
C ARG A 69 4.00 6.55 14.36
N SER A 70 4.56 5.36 14.57
CA SER A 70 4.98 4.47 13.48
C SER A 70 3.79 3.99 12.64
N ALA A 71 2.68 3.64 13.29
CA ALA A 71 1.43 3.28 12.61
C ALA A 71 0.93 4.44 11.74
N LYS A 72 0.84 5.65 12.29
CA LYS A 72 0.40 6.85 11.57
C LYS A 72 1.27 7.16 10.34
N ALA A 73 2.59 7.10 10.49
CA ALA A 73 3.51 7.29 9.36
C ALA A 73 3.34 6.22 8.26
N LYS A 74 2.91 5.01 8.62
CA LYS A 74 2.62 3.94 7.66
C LYS A 74 1.23 4.08 7.04
N GLU A 75 0.25 4.66 7.73
CA GLU A 75 -1.05 5.04 7.17
C GLU A 75 -0.90 6.09 6.06
N GLU A 76 -0.03 7.08 6.25
CA GLU A 76 0.27 8.08 5.21
C GLU A 76 0.83 7.42 3.94
N LYS A 77 1.79 6.50 4.08
CA LYS A 77 2.31 5.69 2.96
C LYS A 77 1.25 4.80 2.32
N LEU A 78 0.31 4.29 3.11
CA LEU A 78 -0.82 3.52 2.61
C LEU A 78 -1.74 4.35 1.72
N LEU A 79 -1.94 5.62 2.10
CA LEU A 79 -2.71 6.58 1.34
C LEU A 79 -2.03 6.89 -0.01
N GLU A 80 -0.71 7.10 0.00
CA GLU A 80 0.09 7.30 -1.22
C GLU A 80 -0.03 6.11 -2.18
N ILE A 81 0.13 4.87 -1.68
CA ILE A 81 -0.04 3.66 -2.49
C ILE A 81 -1.47 3.56 -3.03
N THR A 82 -2.48 3.93 -2.23
CA THR A 82 -3.88 3.91 -2.67
C THR A 82 -4.12 4.91 -3.80
N ASN A 83 -3.53 6.10 -3.73
CA ASN A 83 -3.62 7.10 -4.80
C ASN A 83 -2.87 6.63 -6.06
N ALA A 84 -1.68 6.05 -5.91
CA ALA A 84 -0.93 5.48 -7.02
C ALA A 84 -1.70 4.37 -7.76
N ILE A 85 -2.39 3.48 -7.03
CA ILE A 85 -3.28 2.46 -7.62
C ILE A 85 -4.40 3.11 -8.41
N LYS A 86 -5.09 4.12 -7.84
CA LYS A 86 -6.19 4.82 -8.54
C LYS A 86 -5.72 5.49 -9.83
N ASP A 87 -4.53 6.08 -9.82
CA ASP A 87 -3.99 6.75 -11.00
C ASP A 87 -3.55 5.76 -12.08
N LEU A 88 -3.03 4.59 -11.71
CA LEU A 88 -2.73 3.51 -12.65
C LEU A 88 -4.01 2.88 -13.22
N GLU A 89 -5.04 2.69 -12.40
CA GLU A 89 -6.35 2.18 -12.86
C GLU A 89 -7.00 3.13 -13.88
N LYS A 90 -6.89 4.46 -13.67
CA LYS A 90 -7.34 5.48 -14.66
C LYS A 90 -6.57 5.46 -15.98
N LYS A 91 -5.30 5.03 -16.00
CA LYS A 91 -4.50 4.94 -17.23
C LYS A 91 -4.81 3.71 -18.06
N ILE A 92 -5.42 2.68 -17.46
CA ILE A 92 -5.80 1.43 -18.13
C ILE A 92 -7.23 1.52 -18.70
N GLY A 93 -8.13 2.19 -17.98
CA GLY A 93 -9.51 2.46 -18.39
C GLY A 93 -9.60 3.46 -19.54
#